data_AF-A0A7S1UR76-F1
#
_entry.id   AF-A0A7S1UR76-F1
#
_cell.length_a   1.000
_cell.length_b   1.000
_cell.length_c   1.000
_cell.angle_alpha   90.00
_cell.angle_beta   90.00
_cell.angle_gamma   90.00
#
_symmetry.space_group_name_H-M   'P 1'
#
loop_
_entity.id
_entity.type
_entity.pdbx_description
1 polymer ?
#
loop_
_entity_poly.entity_id
_entity_poly.type
_entity_poly.pdbx_seq_one_letter_code
_entity_poly.pdbx_strand_id
1 'polypeptide(L)'
;MSHDIVLLCPTCHLDCLEATQERRTELEDVARRRDPSTTSKKFRVDRHLSEVRSMALALLRWKSKLPAERVKECDKVVREHLGLVDQEAELTAEQLQRAIDVKYKIE
;
A
#
# COMPACT_ATOMS: atom_id res chain seq x y z
N MET A 1 8.04 -27.13 -25.01
CA MET A 1 8.15 -25.67 -25.21
C MET A 1 9.21 -25.16 -24.25
N SER A 2 10.27 -24.52 -24.73
CA SER A 2 11.20 -23.76 -23.89
C SER A 2 10.47 -22.51 -23.39
N HIS A 3 10.55 -22.24 -22.09
CA HIS A 3 9.95 -21.03 -21.50
C HIS A 3 11.14 -20.11 -21.25
N ASP A 4 11.20 -18.98 -21.94
CA ASP A 4 12.27 -18.00 -21.71
C ASP A 4 12.07 -17.40 -20.31
N ILE A 5 13.08 -17.57 -19.45
CA ILE A 5 13.09 -16.97 -18.12
C ILE A 5 13.82 -15.64 -18.24
N VAL A 6 13.09 -14.56 -18.01
CA VAL A 6 13.66 -13.21 -17.96
C VAL A 6 13.97 -12.87 -16.51
N LEU A 7 15.24 -12.63 -16.18
CA LEU A 7 15.64 -12.07 -14.89
C LEU A 7 15.67 -10.55 -15.02
N LEU A 8 14.76 -9.88 -14.32
CA LEU A 8 14.68 -8.43 -14.27
C LEU A 8 15.56 -7.90 -13.13
N CYS A 9 16.15 -6.73 -13.32
CA CYS A 9 16.69 -5.99 -12.18
C CYS A 9 15.54 -5.56 -11.25
N PRO A 10 15.82 -5.22 -9.96
CA PRO A 10 14.77 -4.89 -9.00
C PRO A 10 13.81 -3.78 -9.47
N THR A 11 14.32 -2.74 -10.13
CA THR A 11 13.51 -1.64 -10.66
C THR A 11 12.58 -2.11 -11.77
N CYS A 12 13.12 -2.76 -12.80
CA CYS A 12 12.31 -3.29 -13.90
C CYS A 12 11.31 -4.34 -13.43
N HIS A 13 11.62 -5.11 -12.37
CA HIS A 13 10.68 -6.04 -11.77
C HIS A 13 9.47 -5.31 -11.18
N LEU A 14 9.68 -4.23 -10.42
CA LEU A 14 8.60 -3.42 -9.86
C LEU A 14 7.75 -2.78 -10.96
N ASP A 15 8.40 -2.21 -11.98
CA ASP A 15 7.71 -1.59 -13.11
C ASP A 15 6.84 -2.61 -13.87
N CYS A 16 7.40 -3.79 -14.15
CA CYS A 16 6.65 -4.88 -14.79
C CYS A 16 5.50 -5.38 -13.92
N LEU A 17 5.68 -5.43 -12.60
CA LEU A 17 4.65 -5.87 -11.66
C LEU A 17 3.49 -4.88 -11.63
N GLU A 18 3.78 -3.58 -11.58
CA GLU A 18 2.79 -2.49 -11.61
C GLU A 18 2.01 -2.53 -12.94
N ALA A 19 2.70 -2.53 -14.08
CA ALA A 19 2.06 -2.61 -15.40
C ALA A 19 1.24 -3.91 -15.60
N THR A 20 1.70 -5.04 -15.05
CA THR A 20 0.95 -6.30 -15.10
C THR A 20 -0.31 -6.24 -14.25
N GLN A 21 -0.24 -5.62 -13.06
CA GLN A 21 -1.42 -5.44 -12.21
C GLN A 21 -2.45 -4.54 -12.90
N GLU A 22 -2.02 -3.39 -13.45
CA GLU A 22 -2.89 -2.48 -14.20
C GLU A 22 -3.62 -3.20 -15.35
N ARG A 23 -2.86 -3.89 -16.22
CA ARG A 23 -3.43 -4.67 -17.33
C ARG A 23 -4.42 -5.73 -16.85
N ARG A 24 -4.12 -6.44 -15.75
CA ARG A 24 -5.03 -7.46 -15.20
C ARG A 24 -6.33 -6.83 -14.72
N THR A 25 -6.26 -5.68 -14.05
CA THR A 25 -7.43 -4.93 -13.62
C THR A 25 -8.28 -4.47 -14.80
N GLU A 26 -7.68 -3.98 -15.88
CA GLU A 26 -8.41 -3.61 -17.10
C GLU A 26 -9.12 -4.81 -17.74
N LEU A 27 -8.45 -5.96 -17.85
CA LEU A 27 -9.05 -7.17 -18.41
C LEU A 27 -10.21 -7.67 -17.55
N GLU A 28 -10.07 -7.60 -16.23
CA GLU A 28 -11.13 -7.95 -15.29
C GLU A 28 -12.33 -7.00 -15.45
N ASP A 29 -12.08 -5.71 -15.62
CA ASP A 29 -13.11 -4.70 -15.87
C ASP A 29 -13.89 -4.98 -17.17
N VAL A 30 -13.19 -5.35 -18.25
CA VAL A 30 -13.79 -5.72 -19.53
C VAL A 30 -14.60 -7.01 -19.42
N ALA A 31 -14.07 -8.04 -18.75
CA ALA A 31 -14.75 -9.32 -18.56
C ALA A 31 -16.07 -9.16 -17.79
N ARG A 32 -16.08 -8.35 -16.73
CA ARG A 32 -17.29 -8.07 -15.93
C ARG A 32 -18.35 -7.26 -16.67
N ARG A 33 -17.95 -6.32 -17.54
CA ARG A 33 -18.91 -5.64 -18.43
C ARG A 33 -19.66 -6.62 -19.33
N ARG A 34 -19.02 -7.75 -19.66
CA ARG A 34 -19.58 -8.82 -20.49
C ARG A 34 -20.44 -9.80 -19.69
N ASP A 35 -20.17 -9.99 -18.39
CA ASP A 35 -20.97 -10.84 -17.49
C ASP A 35 -21.29 -10.14 -16.15
N PRO A 36 -22.49 -9.52 -16.04
CA PRO A 36 -22.92 -8.82 -14.84
C PRO A 36 -23.25 -9.74 -13.65
N SER A 37 -23.23 -11.07 -13.81
CA SER A 37 -23.43 -12.02 -12.71
C SER A 37 -22.20 -12.14 -11.78
N THR A 38 -21.09 -11.51 -12.16
CA THR A 38 -19.83 -11.52 -11.39
C THR A 38 -19.95 -10.65 -10.12
N THR A 39 -20.30 -11.26 -8.98
CA THR A 39 -20.65 -10.61 -7.70
C THR A 39 -19.48 -10.08 -6.85
N SER A 40 -18.24 -10.33 -7.24
CA SER A 40 -17.08 -9.84 -6.50
C SER A 40 -17.07 -8.30 -6.52
N LYS A 41 -17.15 -7.62 -5.38
CA LYS A 41 -17.02 -6.16 -5.34
C LYS A 41 -15.65 -5.71 -5.89
N LYS A 42 -15.63 -4.79 -6.84
CA LYS A 42 -14.39 -4.11 -7.26
C LYS A 42 -13.90 -3.31 -6.07
N PHE A 43 -12.61 -3.43 -5.78
CA PHE A 43 -11.94 -2.46 -4.93
C PHE A 43 -10.60 -2.14 -5.58
N ARG A 44 -10.32 -0.85 -5.73
CA ARG A 44 -8.99 -0.35 -5.98
C ARG A 44 -8.30 -0.17 -4.64
N VAL A 45 -7.06 -0.64 -4.56
CA VAL A 45 -6.22 -0.34 -3.40
C VAL A 45 -5.62 1.04 -3.63
N ASP A 46 -5.95 1.97 -2.76
CA ASP A 46 -5.21 3.23 -2.68
C ASP A 46 -3.83 2.92 -2.12
N ARG A 47 -2.82 3.06 -2.98
CA ARG A 47 -1.42 2.73 -2.67
C ARG A 47 -0.92 3.58 -1.49
N HIS A 48 -1.27 4.86 -1.44
CA HIS A 48 -0.86 5.76 -0.36
C HIS A 48 -1.51 5.36 0.96
N LEU A 49 -2.83 5.10 0.97
CA LEU A 49 -3.51 4.69 2.22
C LEU A 49 -3.07 3.30 2.70
N SER A 50 -2.75 2.40 1.76
CA SER A 50 -2.18 1.09 2.08
C SER A 50 -0.78 1.21 2.69
N GLU A 51 0.02 2.15 2.19
CA GLU A 51 1.34 2.46 2.74
C GLU A 51 1.22 3.07 4.14
N VAL A 52 0.38 4.09 4.33
CA VAL A 52 0.10 4.72 5.64
C VAL A 52 -0.28 3.67 6.68
N ARG A 53 -1.23 2.79 6.34
CA ARG A 53 -1.64 1.69 7.23
C ARG A 53 -0.47 0.78 7.60
N SER A 54 0.35 0.41 6.62
CA SER A 54 1.48 -0.51 6.81
C SER A 54 2.57 0.12 7.68
N MET A 55 2.89 1.39 7.45
CA MET A 55 3.87 2.15 8.22
C MET A 55 3.40 2.39 9.67
N ALA A 56 2.13 2.74 9.86
CA ALA A 56 1.54 2.90 11.18
C ALA A 56 1.55 1.57 11.98
N LEU A 57 1.25 0.45 11.32
CA LEU A 57 1.32 -0.88 11.94
C LEU A 57 2.76 -1.24 12.34
N ALA A 58 3.73 -0.91 11.49
CA ALA A 58 5.14 -1.16 11.77
C ALA A 58 5.64 -0.36 12.98
N LEU A 59 5.25 0.91 13.10
CA LEU A 59 5.53 1.74 14.28
C LEU A 59 4.83 1.20 15.53
N LEU A 60 3.57 0.80 15.44
CA LEU A 60 2.82 0.34 16.60
C LEU A 60 3.37 -0.98 17.17
N ARG A 61 3.75 -1.93 16.31
CA ARG A 61 4.12 -3.30 16.73
C ARG A 61 5.61 -3.56 16.78
N TRP A 62 6.40 -2.87 15.96
CA TRP A 62 7.79 -3.24 15.70
C TRP A 62 8.78 -2.07 15.80
N LYS A 63 8.37 -0.89 16.32
CA LYS A 63 9.27 0.28 16.51
C LYS A 63 10.59 -0.07 17.20
N SER A 64 10.58 -0.94 18.21
CA SER A 64 11.80 -1.38 18.92
C SER A 64 12.76 -2.24 18.10
N LYS A 65 12.29 -2.83 16.99
CA LYS A 65 13.09 -3.68 16.09
C LYS A 65 13.44 -2.98 14.78
N LEU A 66 12.89 -1.79 14.53
CA LEU A 66 13.12 -1.03 13.31
C LEU A 66 14.41 -0.21 13.43
N PRO A 67 15.23 -0.15 12.36
CA PRO A 67 16.35 0.80 12.29
C PRO A 67 15.85 2.25 12.46
N ALA A 68 16.66 3.11 13.08
CA ALA A 68 16.27 4.50 13.35
C ALA A 68 15.87 5.28 12.09
N GLU A 69 16.51 5.02 10.95
CA GLU A 69 16.16 5.61 9.66
C GLU A 69 14.76 5.19 9.21
N ARG A 70 14.43 3.90 9.34
CA ARG A 70 13.09 3.38 9.01
C ARG A 70 12.02 3.93 9.93
N VAL A 71 12.33 4.09 11.22
CA VAL A 71 11.40 4.73 12.16
C VAL A 71 11.08 6.14 11.68
N LYS A 72 12.08 6.94 11.29
CA LYS A 72 11.88 8.30 10.76
C LYS A 72 11.04 8.33 9.48
N GLU A 73 11.29 7.41 8.55
CA GLU A 73 10.50 7.29 7.32
C GLU A 73 9.02 6.98 7.62
N CYS A 74 8.76 5.97 8.45
CA CYS A 74 7.39 5.61 8.84
C CYS A 74 6.71 6.78 9.55
N ASP A 75 7.41 7.42 10.47
CA ASP A 75 6.92 8.57 11.25
C ASP A 75 6.53 9.73 10.33
N LYS A 76 7.33 10.02 9.30
CA LYS A 76 7.05 11.06 8.33
C LYS A 76 5.76 10.78 7.56
N VAL A 77 5.63 9.59 6.99
CA VAL A 77 4.44 9.20 6.19
C VAL A 77 3.16 9.27 7.03
N VAL A 78 3.21 8.79 8.28
CA VAL A 78 2.03 8.82 9.16
C VAL A 78 1.70 10.23 9.63
N ARG A 79 2.70 11.08 9.95
CA ARG A 79 2.48 12.49 10.30
C ARG A 79 1.90 13.29 9.14
N GLU A 80 2.42 13.10 7.93
CA GLU A 80 1.90 13.75 6.72
C GLU A 80 0.42 13.40 6.51
N HIS A 81 0.05 12.13 6.65
CA HIS A 81 -1.34 11.71 6.52
C HIS A 81 -2.26 12.28 7.60
N LEU A 82 -1.79 12.38 8.84
CA LEU A 82 -2.57 12.90 9.97
C LEU A 82 -2.57 14.44 10.06
N GLY A 83 -1.83 15.14 9.19
CA GLY A 83 -1.70 16.60 9.22
C GLY A 83 -0.88 17.12 10.41
N LEU A 84 0.04 16.30 10.94
CA LEU A 84 0.85 16.59 12.14
C LEU A 84 2.31 16.94 11.79
N VAL A 85 2.55 17.50 10.60
CA VAL A 85 3.91 17.71 10.05
C VAL A 85 4.78 18.60 10.97
N ASP A 86 4.18 19.54 11.68
CA ASP A 86 4.88 20.48 12.56
C ASP A 86 5.00 20.01 14.02
N GLN A 87 4.53 18.80 14.34
CA GLN A 87 4.57 18.26 15.70
C GLN A 87 5.79 17.37 15.91
N GLU A 88 6.74 17.85 16.70
CA GLU A 88 7.91 17.08 17.13
C GLU A 88 7.58 15.99 18.18
N ALA A 89 6.36 16.01 18.73
CA ALA A 89 5.92 15.00 19.68
C ALA A 89 5.91 13.59 19.06
N GLU A 90 6.20 12.58 19.87
CA GLU A 90 6.07 11.19 19.45
C GLU A 90 4.60 10.86 19.15
N LEU A 91 4.36 10.10 18.07
CA LEU A 91 3.02 9.63 17.73
C LEU A 91 2.47 8.74 18.84
N THR A 92 1.27 9.06 19.33
CA THR A 92 0.60 8.26 20.35
C THR A 92 0.04 6.97 19.75
N ALA A 93 -0.16 5.95 20.59
CA ALA A 93 -0.77 4.69 20.16
C ALA A 93 -2.15 4.89 19.52
N GLU A 94 -2.91 5.88 19.99
CA GLU A 94 -4.22 6.24 19.43
C GLU A 94 -4.10 6.84 18.02
N GLN A 95 -3.12 7.71 17.78
CA GLN A 95 -2.85 8.28 16.46
C GLN A 95 -2.41 7.20 15.46
N LEU A 96 -1.56 6.27 15.90
CA LEU A 96 -1.16 5.12 15.09
C LEU A 96 -2.34 4.20 14.77
N GLN A 97 -3.21 3.93 15.75
CA GLN A 97 -4.39 3.10 15.52
C GLN A 97 -5.36 3.74 14.51
N ARG A 98 -5.56 5.07 14.60
CA ARG A 98 -6.34 5.81 13.59
C ARG A 98 -5.79 5.68 12.18
N ALA A 99 -4.46 5.72 12.02
CA ALA A 99 -3.81 5.52 10.72
C ALA A 99 -3.89 4.06 10.21
N ILE A 100 -4.00 3.07 11.10
CA ILE A 100 -4.21 1.66 10.74
C ILE A 100 -5.63 1.40 10.22
N ASP A 101 -6.62 2.08 10.81
CA ASP A 101 -8.04 1.89 10.53
C ASP A 101 -8.51 2.58 9.24
N VAL A 102 -7.60 3.26 8.53
CA VAL A 102 -7.87 3.89 7.25
C VAL A 102 -8.34 2.85 6.23
N LYS A 103 -9.46 3.17 5.55
CA LYS A 103 -9.99 2.36 4.47
C LYS A 103 -9.15 2.58 3.21
N TYR A 104 -8.21 1.67 2.97
CA TYR A 104 -7.34 1.67 1.80
C TYR A 104 -7.96 0.98 0.56
N LYS A 105 -9.14 0.35 0.72
CA LYS A 105 -9.90 -0.26 -0.37
C LYS A 105 -11.04 0.70 -0.76
N ILE A 106 -11.00 1.19 -2.00
CA ILE A 106 -11.96 2.14 -2.56
C ILE A 106 -12.79 1.42 -3.64
N GLU A 107 -14.13 1.54 -3.61
CA GLU A 107 -15.03 0.94 -4.62
C GLU A 107 -15.00 1.70 -5.96
#